data_AF-A0A8B9U8D6-F1
#
_entry.id   AF-A0A8B9U8D6-F1
#
_cell.length_a   1.000
_cell.length_b   1.000
_cell.length_c   1.000
_cell.angle_alpha   90.00
_cell.angle_beta   90.00
_cell.angle_gamma   90.00
#
_symmetry.space_group_name_H-M   'P 1'
#
loop_
_entity.id
_entity.type
_entity.pdbx_description
1 polymer ?
#
loop_
_entity_poly.entity_id
_entity_poly.type
_entity_poly.pdbx_seq_one_letter_code
_entity_poly.pdbx_strand_id
1 'polypeptide(L)'
;MFGFLCTHIQYATNRGNIRSAITIFPQRVPGRGDFRIWNSQLIRYAGYRQPDGSVLGDPANVDITELCVHYGWSPGNGRFDVLPLLLQGPDEAPELFPLPPELVLEVPLTHPTLEWFGELGLRWYALPAVSNMLLEIGGLEFPAAPFNGWYMSSEIGTRNLCDSHRYNLLQEVALRMGLDTRKTSSLWKDKAAVEVNIAVLHSYQVAKVTIVDHHAATESFVKHMENELRTRGGCPADWVWIVPPISGSLTPVFHQEMVNYQLCPTFRYQPDAWKVYVSKGTTVTRRKTFKEVANAVKISAKLMGHVMARRVKATILYATETGKSRTYAWSLCQLFRRAFDPKVLCMDEYDIVSLEHETLVLVVTSTFGNGDPPECGESFSKALMEMSSPYTSASQAEPPKSYKLRFNSVSQSDQLVASWKRKRRQLSNTDSAGTLGALRFSVFGLGSRAYPHFCAFPVLV
;
A
#
# COMPACT_ATOMS: atom_id res chain seq x y z
N MET A 1 -25.38 19.40 -3.10
CA MET A 1 -24.82 18.04 -2.92
C MET A 1 -25.65 17.20 -1.94
N PHE A 2 -25.87 17.70 -0.72
CA PHE A 2 -26.52 16.96 0.37
C PHE A 2 -27.85 16.25 0.01
N GLY A 3 -28.78 16.96 -0.65
CA GLY A 3 -30.05 16.36 -1.07
C GLY A 3 -29.89 15.11 -1.95
N PHE A 4 -28.97 15.14 -2.93
CA PHE A 4 -28.67 13.98 -3.77
C PHE A 4 -28.09 12.80 -2.96
N LEU A 5 -27.28 13.09 -1.94
CA LEU A 5 -26.73 12.05 -1.05
C LEU A 5 -27.80 11.44 -0.16
N CYS A 6 -28.76 12.24 0.33
CA CYS A 6 -29.91 11.72 1.06
C CYS A 6 -30.77 10.80 0.17
N THR A 7 -31.03 11.20 -1.07
CA THR A 7 -31.73 10.36 -2.05
C THR A 7 -30.94 9.07 -2.35
N HIS A 8 -29.62 9.14 -2.48
CA HIS A 8 -28.76 7.97 -2.66
C HIS A 8 -28.91 7.01 -1.48
N ILE A 9 -28.76 7.49 -0.24
CA ILE A 9 -28.86 6.66 0.97
C ILE A 9 -30.26 6.03 1.06
N GLN A 10 -31.33 6.81 0.86
CA GLN A 10 -32.69 6.30 0.90
C GLN A 10 -32.94 5.22 -0.16
N TYR A 11 -32.48 5.47 -1.39
CA TYR A 11 -32.58 4.52 -2.49
C TYR A 11 -31.79 3.25 -2.20
N ALA A 12 -30.53 3.38 -1.80
CA ALA A 12 -29.64 2.25 -1.61
C ALA A 12 -30.01 1.41 -0.39
N THR A 13 -30.43 2.03 0.72
CA THR A 13 -30.83 1.33 1.95
C THR A 13 -32.09 0.49 1.74
N ASN A 14 -33.09 0.99 1.00
CA ASN A 14 -34.29 0.24 0.58
C ASN A 14 -34.89 -0.68 1.69
N ARG A 15 -35.04 -0.13 2.89
CA ARG A 15 -35.58 -0.84 4.08
C ARG A 15 -34.84 -2.15 4.42
N GLY A 16 -33.53 -2.21 4.19
CA GLY A 16 -32.68 -3.36 4.45
C GLY A 16 -32.37 -4.21 3.22
N ASN A 17 -33.18 -4.14 2.15
CA ASN A 17 -32.90 -4.83 0.90
C ASN A 17 -31.93 -4.00 0.03
N ILE A 18 -30.66 -3.99 0.43
CA ILE A 18 -29.64 -3.07 -0.09
C ILE A 18 -29.51 -3.15 -1.61
N ARG A 19 -29.47 -2.00 -2.26
CA ARG A 19 -29.26 -1.84 -3.71
C ARG A 19 -27.94 -1.14 -3.96
N SER A 20 -27.13 -1.66 -4.88
CA SER A 20 -25.93 -0.97 -5.34
C SER A 20 -26.31 0.27 -6.15
N ALA A 21 -25.68 1.40 -5.85
CA ALA A 21 -25.90 2.67 -6.53
C ALA A 21 -24.62 3.50 -6.60
N ILE A 22 -24.61 4.49 -7.50
CA ILE A 22 -23.57 5.51 -7.59
C ILE A 22 -24.22 6.86 -7.87
N THR A 23 -23.72 7.93 -7.25
CA THR A 23 -24.09 9.31 -7.56
C THR A 23 -22.87 10.05 -8.05
N ILE A 24 -22.86 10.48 -9.31
CA ILE A 24 -21.71 11.13 -9.94
C ILE A 24 -21.96 12.64 -9.95
N PHE A 25 -21.18 13.40 -9.18
CA PHE A 25 -21.19 14.87 -9.23
C PHE A 25 -20.38 15.38 -10.42
N PRO A 26 -20.46 16.69 -10.78
CA PRO A 26 -19.77 17.22 -11.95
C PRO A 26 -18.27 16.91 -11.99
N GLN A 27 -17.76 16.65 -13.19
CA GLN A 27 -16.34 16.40 -13.45
C GLN A 27 -15.47 17.60 -13.07
N ARG A 28 -14.18 17.34 -12.82
CA ARG A 28 -13.15 18.36 -12.66
C ARG A 28 -13.06 19.22 -13.91
N VAL A 29 -12.96 20.54 -13.72
CA VAL A 29 -12.79 21.53 -14.79
C VAL A 29 -11.56 22.38 -14.48
N PRO A 30 -10.60 22.53 -15.42
CA PRO A 30 -9.43 23.39 -15.22
C PRO A 30 -9.83 24.81 -14.80
N GLY A 31 -9.13 25.35 -13.79
CA GLY A 31 -9.37 26.71 -13.27
C GLY A 31 -10.57 26.85 -12.32
N ARG A 32 -11.30 25.77 -12.04
CA ARG A 32 -12.40 25.72 -11.08
C ARG A 32 -12.08 24.72 -9.96
N GLY A 33 -12.54 24.98 -8.74
CA GLY A 33 -12.44 24.02 -7.64
C GLY A 33 -13.24 22.74 -7.89
N ASP A 34 -12.92 21.68 -7.15
CA ASP A 34 -13.59 20.38 -7.25
C ASP A 34 -14.83 20.30 -6.35
N PHE A 35 -15.81 19.52 -6.80
CA PHE A 35 -16.78 18.88 -5.89
C PHE A 35 -16.06 17.79 -5.10
N ARG A 36 -16.13 17.83 -3.76
CA ARG A 36 -15.52 16.81 -2.88
C ARG A 36 -16.43 16.44 -1.72
N ILE A 37 -16.42 15.17 -1.35
CA ILE A 37 -16.96 14.69 -0.08
C ILE A 37 -15.74 14.36 0.79
N TRP A 38 -15.61 15.03 1.92
CA TRP A 38 -14.43 14.86 2.77
C TRP A 38 -14.48 13.52 3.52
N ASN A 39 -15.68 13.07 3.89
CA ASN A 39 -15.89 11.78 4.52
C ASN A 39 -15.40 10.63 3.62
N SER A 40 -14.77 9.61 4.22
CA SER A 40 -14.32 8.42 3.48
C SER A 40 -15.48 7.51 3.06
N GLN A 41 -16.54 7.49 3.86
CA GLN A 41 -17.82 6.85 3.54
C GLN A 41 -18.97 7.79 3.92
N LEU A 42 -20.14 7.63 3.29
CA LEU A 42 -21.31 8.47 3.59
C LEU A 42 -21.80 8.28 5.03
N ILE A 43 -21.73 7.06 5.56
CA ILE A 43 -22.10 6.76 6.94
C ILE A 43 -20.85 6.19 7.63
N ARG A 44 -20.42 6.85 8.71
CA ARG A 44 -19.38 6.35 9.63
C ARG A 44 -19.64 6.86 11.05
N TYR A 45 -19.11 6.15 12.02
CA TYR A 45 -19.13 6.57 13.42
C TYR A 45 -17.95 7.48 13.76
N ALA A 46 -18.16 8.45 14.63
CA ALA A 46 -17.14 9.36 15.12
C ALA A 46 -16.10 8.65 16.02
N GLY A 47 -14.95 9.28 16.20
CA GLY A 47 -13.89 8.86 17.11
C GLY A 47 -13.36 10.02 17.95
N TYR A 48 -13.35 9.86 19.27
CA TYR A 48 -13.01 10.92 20.22
C TYR A 48 -11.81 10.54 21.08
N ARG A 49 -10.70 11.28 20.95
CA ARG A 49 -9.55 11.13 21.85
C ARG A 49 -9.96 11.49 23.26
N GLN A 50 -9.65 10.62 24.20
CA GLN A 50 -9.88 10.83 25.62
C GLN A 50 -8.63 11.40 26.30
N PRO A 51 -8.78 12.07 27.46
CA PRO A 51 -7.65 12.63 28.21
C PRO A 51 -6.58 11.61 28.63
N ASP A 52 -6.97 10.34 28.80
CA ASP A 52 -6.07 9.23 29.16
C ASP A 52 -5.34 8.61 27.96
N GLY A 53 -5.55 9.14 26.75
CA GLY A 53 -4.98 8.65 25.50
C GLY A 53 -5.78 7.52 24.83
N SER A 54 -6.85 7.03 25.46
CA SER A 54 -7.79 6.10 24.82
C SER A 54 -8.65 6.83 23.77
N VAL A 55 -9.40 6.06 22.97
CA VAL A 55 -10.33 6.62 21.98
C VAL A 55 -11.71 6.00 22.20
N LEU A 56 -12.72 6.86 22.35
CA LEU A 56 -14.12 6.46 22.36
C LEU A 56 -14.67 6.51 20.92
N GLY A 57 -15.42 5.48 20.52
CA GLY A 57 -15.95 5.37 19.16
C GLY A 57 -14.98 4.68 18.20
N ASP A 58 -14.87 5.17 16.97
CA ASP A 58 -14.02 4.59 15.92
C ASP A 58 -12.67 5.33 15.80
N PRO A 59 -11.53 4.73 16.21
CA PRO A 59 -10.23 5.38 16.13
C PRO A 59 -9.78 5.77 14.71
N ALA A 60 -10.29 5.10 13.68
CA ALA A 60 -9.98 5.45 12.30
C ALA A 60 -10.64 6.76 11.83
N ASN A 61 -11.51 7.36 12.64
CA ASN A 61 -12.25 8.57 12.30
C ASN A 61 -11.89 9.78 13.17
N VAL A 62 -10.89 9.68 14.02
CA VAL A 62 -10.53 10.78 14.92
C VAL A 62 -10.25 12.08 14.17
N ASP A 63 -9.41 12.04 13.13
CA ASP A 63 -9.03 13.24 12.39
C ASP A 63 -10.24 13.93 11.72
N ILE A 64 -11.13 13.17 11.08
CA ILE A 64 -12.34 13.72 10.46
C ILE A 64 -13.36 14.19 11.52
N THR A 65 -13.40 13.54 12.68
CA THR A 65 -14.25 13.95 13.80
C THR A 65 -13.82 15.30 14.34
N GLU A 66 -12.52 15.50 14.57
CA GLU A 66 -11.93 16.78 14.97
C GLU A 66 -12.21 17.88 13.94
N LEU A 67 -12.14 17.56 12.64
CA LEU A 67 -12.55 18.48 11.57
C LEU A 67 -14.04 18.84 11.67
N CYS A 68 -14.93 17.86 11.82
CA CYS A 68 -16.36 18.15 11.98
C CYS A 68 -16.62 19.09 13.17
N VAL A 69 -15.97 18.86 14.32
CA VAL A 69 -16.07 19.74 15.49
C VAL A 69 -15.55 21.15 15.18
N HIS A 70 -14.43 21.27 14.47
CA HIS A 70 -13.88 22.56 14.04
C HIS A 70 -14.86 23.34 13.14
N TYR A 71 -15.62 22.64 12.29
CA TYR A 71 -16.66 23.22 11.44
C TYR A 71 -18.02 23.37 12.13
N GLY A 72 -18.06 23.29 13.47
CA GLY A 72 -19.23 23.63 14.28
C GLY A 72 -20.14 22.46 14.64
N TRP A 73 -19.74 21.22 14.37
CA TRP A 73 -20.50 20.06 14.86
C TRP A 73 -20.35 19.90 16.36
N SER A 74 -21.48 19.72 17.04
CA SER A 74 -21.53 19.41 18.48
C SER A 74 -21.66 17.90 18.65
N PRO A 75 -20.62 17.20 19.14
CA PRO A 75 -20.62 15.75 19.25
C PRO A 75 -21.53 15.26 20.38
N GLY A 76 -22.14 14.09 20.20
CA GLY A 76 -22.89 13.39 21.25
C GLY A 76 -21.98 12.73 22.29
N ASN A 77 -20.70 12.51 21.95
CA ASN A 77 -19.72 11.75 22.71
C ASN A 77 -20.15 10.30 23.02
N GLY A 78 -20.90 9.67 22.10
CA GLY A 78 -21.28 8.27 22.14
C GLY A 78 -20.35 7.36 21.35
N ARG A 79 -20.40 6.06 21.66
CA ARG A 79 -19.59 5.01 20.98
C ARG A 79 -19.94 4.80 19.50
N PHE A 80 -21.13 5.23 19.09
CA PHE A 80 -21.69 5.02 17.76
C PHE A 80 -22.40 6.29 17.26
N ASP A 81 -21.77 7.45 17.44
CA ASP A 81 -22.30 8.71 16.93
C ASP A 81 -22.06 8.80 15.42
N VAL A 82 -23.11 8.97 14.63
CA VAL A 82 -22.99 9.12 13.18
C VAL A 82 -22.38 10.48 12.85
N LEU A 83 -21.29 10.47 12.06
CA LEU A 83 -20.65 11.69 11.60
C LEU A 83 -21.56 12.48 10.64
N PRO A 84 -21.54 13.82 10.70
CA PRO A 84 -22.13 14.64 9.65
C PRO A 84 -21.30 14.54 8.37
N LEU A 85 -21.89 14.95 7.25
CA LEU A 85 -21.19 15.06 5.97
C LEU A 85 -20.51 16.43 5.85
N LEU A 86 -19.21 16.43 5.53
CA LEU A 86 -18.46 17.61 5.12
C LEU A 86 -18.38 17.65 3.59
N LEU A 87 -19.13 18.57 3.00
CA LEU A 87 -19.35 18.66 1.55
C LEU A 87 -18.75 19.95 1.01
N GLN A 88 -17.92 19.82 -0.02
CA GLN A 88 -17.26 20.94 -0.65
C GLN A 88 -17.81 21.14 -2.07
N GLY A 89 -18.37 22.33 -2.31
CA GLY A 89 -18.66 22.84 -3.64
C GLY A 89 -17.41 23.44 -4.32
N PRO A 90 -17.45 23.65 -5.65
CA PRO A 90 -16.38 24.30 -6.39
C PRO A 90 -16.05 25.67 -5.83
N ASP A 91 -14.78 25.89 -5.47
CA ASP A 91 -14.27 27.17 -4.98
C ASP A 91 -14.86 27.67 -3.65
N GLU A 92 -15.65 26.83 -2.97
CA GLU A 92 -16.32 27.11 -1.70
C GLU A 92 -15.59 26.43 -0.52
N ALA A 93 -15.85 26.91 0.69
CA ALA A 93 -15.46 26.20 1.91
C ALA A 93 -16.35 24.95 2.09
N PRO A 94 -15.85 23.88 2.72
CA PRO A 94 -16.70 22.75 3.04
C PRO A 94 -17.79 23.17 4.04
N GLU A 95 -19.00 22.71 3.81
CA GLU A 95 -20.15 22.91 4.69
C GLU A 95 -20.54 21.59 5.36
N LEU A 96 -21.04 21.70 6.59
CA LEU A 96 -21.35 20.56 7.45
C LEU A 96 -22.85 20.27 7.44
N PHE A 97 -23.22 19.03 7.12
CA PHE A 97 -24.60 18.58 7.03
C PHE A 97 -24.83 17.32 7.88
N PRO A 98 -25.54 17.42 9.02
CA PRO A 98 -25.96 16.25 9.77
C PRO A 98 -26.88 15.36 8.93
N LEU A 99 -26.64 14.04 8.96
CA LEU A 99 -27.54 13.09 8.31
C LEU A 99 -28.85 12.97 9.09
N PRO A 100 -30.02 12.96 8.41
CA PRO A 100 -31.28 12.66 9.06
C PRO A 100 -31.25 11.23 9.64
N PRO A 101 -31.50 11.03 10.95
CA PRO A 101 -31.37 9.72 11.59
C PRO A 101 -32.23 8.62 10.94
N GLU A 102 -33.39 8.98 10.39
CA GLU A 102 -34.31 8.08 9.70
C GLU A 102 -33.73 7.48 8.39
N LEU A 103 -32.67 8.07 7.84
CA LEU A 103 -31.98 7.53 6.66
C LEU A 103 -30.87 6.53 7.05
N VAL A 104 -30.45 6.51 8.31
CA VAL A 104 -29.35 5.69 8.79
C VAL A 104 -29.93 4.42 9.42
N LEU A 105 -30.04 3.36 8.61
CA LEU A 105 -30.40 2.04 9.12
C LEU A 105 -29.21 1.43 9.86
N GLU A 106 -29.39 1.15 11.15
CA GLU A 106 -28.42 0.44 11.98
C GLU A 106 -28.96 -0.94 12.38
N VAL A 107 -28.06 -1.91 12.53
CA VAL A 107 -28.34 -3.27 12.99
C VAL A 107 -27.70 -3.46 14.37
N PRO A 108 -28.50 -3.59 15.45
CA PRO A 108 -28.00 -4.03 16.74
C PRO A 108 -27.44 -5.44 16.65
N LEU A 109 -26.28 -5.69 17.25
CA LEU A 109 -25.61 -6.98 17.14
C LEU A 109 -25.95 -7.90 18.31
N THR A 110 -26.42 -9.10 18.00
CA THR A 110 -26.73 -10.19 18.92
C THR A 110 -26.12 -11.49 18.42
N HIS A 111 -25.97 -12.48 19.30
CA HIS A 111 -25.44 -13.80 18.96
C HIS A 111 -26.54 -14.86 19.04
N PRO A 112 -26.57 -15.87 18.14
CA PRO A 112 -27.58 -16.93 18.18
C PRO A 112 -27.49 -17.82 19.43
N THR A 113 -26.32 -17.93 20.06
CA THR A 113 -26.07 -18.83 21.20
C THR A 113 -25.41 -18.17 22.41
N LEU A 114 -24.85 -16.97 22.27
CA LEU A 114 -24.14 -16.25 23.34
C LEU A 114 -25.02 -15.09 23.78
N GLU A 115 -25.96 -15.34 24.69
CA GLU A 115 -26.98 -14.37 25.10
C GLU A 115 -26.39 -13.03 25.57
N TRP A 116 -25.26 -13.09 26.29
CA TRP A 116 -24.54 -11.91 26.79
C TRP A 116 -24.01 -10.99 25.68
N PHE A 117 -23.94 -11.44 24.42
CA PHE A 117 -23.37 -10.63 23.33
C PHE A 117 -24.17 -9.36 23.09
N GLY A 118 -25.51 -9.41 23.25
CA GLY A 118 -26.37 -8.23 23.14
C GLY A 118 -26.09 -7.17 24.21
N GLU A 119 -25.56 -7.57 25.37
CA GLU A 119 -25.19 -6.67 26.46
C GLU A 119 -23.97 -5.80 26.13
N LEU A 120 -23.19 -6.15 25.09
CA LEU A 120 -22.08 -5.32 24.61
C LEU A 120 -22.56 -4.01 23.98
N GLY A 121 -23.86 -3.90 23.68
CA GLY A 121 -24.46 -2.69 23.09
C GLY A 121 -23.88 -2.33 21.72
N LEU A 122 -23.43 -3.33 20.96
CA LEU A 122 -22.82 -3.12 19.65
C LEU A 122 -23.89 -2.93 18.58
N ARG A 123 -23.58 -2.09 17.60
CA ARG A 123 -24.39 -1.90 16.40
C ARG A 123 -23.50 -1.52 15.23
N TRP A 124 -24.00 -1.72 14.02
CA TRP A 124 -23.34 -1.24 12.81
C TRP A 124 -24.34 -0.75 11.78
N TYR A 125 -23.98 0.25 10.99
CA TYR A 125 -24.83 0.77 9.92
C TYR A 125 -24.91 -0.22 8.75
N ALA A 126 -26.06 -0.28 8.09
CA ALA A 126 -26.36 -1.27 7.06
C ALA A 126 -25.67 -0.99 5.70
N LEU A 127 -25.36 0.26 5.40
CA LEU A 127 -24.98 0.72 4.06
C LEU A 127 -23.48 1.07 3.95
N PRO A 128 -22.63 0.24 3.31
CA PRO A 128 -21.25 0.58 3.01
C PRO A 128 -21.16 1.46 1.75
N ALA A 129 -21.12 2.78 1.93
CA ALA A 129 -21.06 3.72 0.81
C ALA A 129 -19.73 4.49 0.79
N VAL A 130 -18.77 4.09 -0.05
CA VAL A 130 -17.48 4.78 -0.24
C VAL A 130 -17.72 6.13 -0.91
N SER A 131 -17.10 7.20 -0.40
CA SER A 131 -17.39 8.57 -0.86
C SER A 131 -16.17 9.42 -1.23
N ASN A 132 -14.95 8.96 -0.96
CA ASN A 132 -13.73 9.73 -1.19
C ASN A 132 -12.89 9.27 -2.39
N MET A 133 -13.37 8.35 -3.23
CA MET A 133 -12.67 7.95 -4.45
C MET A 133 -13.01 8.86 -5.64
N LEU A 134 -12.07 8.95 -6.58
CA LEU A 134 -12.22 9.65 -7.86
C LEU A 134 -12.58 8.63 -8.94
N LEU A 135 -13.61 8.91 -9.74
CA LEU A 135 -13.97 8.09 -10.90
C LEU A 135 -13.32 8.69 -12.16
N GLU A 136 -12.65 7.86 -12.95
CA GLU A 136 -12.01 8.25 -14.21
C GLU A 136 -12.67 7.54 -15.40
N ILE A 137 -13.15 8.29 -16.39
CA ILE A 137 -13.80 7.78 -17.61
C ILE A 137 -13.26 8.56 -18.81
N GLY A 138 -12.51 7.90 -19.71
CA GLY A 138 -12.07 8.52 -20.97
C GLY A 138 -11.23 9.79 -20.80
N GLY A 139 -10.41 9.86 -19.73
CA GLY A 139 -9.62 11.05 -19.37
C GLY A 139 -10.40 12.12 -18.59
N LEU A 140 -11.71 11.96 -18.40
CA LEU A 140 -12.52 12.80 -17.52
C LEU A 140 -12.40 12.30 -16.08
N GLU A 141 -12.24 13.24 -15.15
CA GLU A 141 -12.11 12.96 -13.72
C GLU A 141 -13.34 13.46 -12.97
N PHE A 142 -13.93 12.61 -12.13
CA PHE A 142 -15.08 12.92 -11.27
C PHE A 142 -14.65 12.77 -9.80
N PRO A 143 -14.18 13.85 -9.14
CA PRO A 143 -13.60 13.78 -7.80
C PRO A 143 -14.60 13.46 -6.67
N ALA A 144 -15.91 13.54 -6.95
CA ALA A 144 -16.97 13.13 -6.03
C ALA A 144 -17.94 12.18 -6.75
N ALA A 145 -17.75 10.89 -6.55
CA ALA A 145 -18.61 9.85 -7.12
C ALA A 145 -18.92 8.76 -6.08
N PRO A 146 -19.63 9.07 -4.97
CA PRO A 146 -19.94 8.08 -3.95
C PRO A 146 -20.74 6.91 -4.51
N PHE A 147 -20.36 5.70 -4.10
CA PHE A 147 -21.00 4.46 -4.51
C PHE A 147 -21.12 3.47 -3.35
N ASN A 148 -22.08 2.58 -3.45
CA ASN A 148 -22.30 1.53 -2.46
C ASN A 148 -22.54 0.16 -3.11
N GLY A 149 -22.26 -0.87 -2.32
CA GLY A 149 -22.83 -2.21 -2.48
C GLY A 149 -23.52 -2.60 -1.18
N TRP A 150 -23.35 -3.85 -0.78
CA TRP A 150 -23.70 -4.35 0.55
C TRP A 150 -22.47 -4.97 1.22
N TYR A 151 -22.54 -5.16 2.53
CA TYR A 151 -21.41 -5.67 3.31
C TYR A 151 -21.12 -7.14 3.03
N MET A 152 -19.84 -7.48 3.03
CA MET A 152 -19.37 -8.81 3.42
C MET A 152 -19.15 -8.82 4.94
N SER A 153 -19.61 -9.88 5.63
CA SER A 153 -19.64 -9.92 7.10
C SER A 153 -18.28 -9.67 7.78
N SER A 154 -17.18 -10.11 7.15
CA SER A 154 -15.82 -9.95 7.66
C SER A 154 -15.30 -8.52 7.63
N GLU A 155 -15.92 -7.61 6.84
CA GLU A 155 -15.64 -6.18 6.92
C GLU A 155 -16.04 -5.62 8.29
N ILE A 156 -17.19 -6.03 8.81
CA ILE A 156 -17.67 -5.60 10.12
C ILE A 156 -17.00 -6.44 11.21
N GLY A 157 -17.19 -7.75 11.17
CA GLY A 157 -16.81 -8.66 12.24
C GLY A 157 -15.30 -8.70 12.47
N THR A 158 -14.53 -8.87 11.39
CA THR A 158 -13.07 -8.98 11.50
C THR A 158 -12.41 -7.60 11.48
N ARG A 159 -12.73 -6.73 10.53
CA ARG A 159 -11.99 -5.45 10.40
C ARG A 159 -12.51 -4.39 11.38
N ASN A 160 -13.79 -4.06 11.34
CA ASN A 160 -14.31 -2.94 12.13
C ASN A 160 -14.30 -3.25 13.64
N LEU A 161 -14.75 -4.45 14.02
CA LEU A 161 -14.92 -4.82 15.43
C LEU A 161 -13.63 -5.39 16.04
N CYS A 162 -12.83 -6.16 15.29
CA CYS A 162 -11.70 -6.91 15.85
C CYS A 162 -10.32 -6.29 15.60
N ASP A 163 -10.12 -5.42 14.60
CA ASP A 163 -8.81 -4.78 14.40
C ASP A 163 -8.42 -3.95 15.64
N SER A 164 -7.15 -4.07 16.05
CA SER A 164 -6.62 -3.40 17.25
C SER A 164 -6.60 -1.88 17.15
N HIS A 165 -6.58 -1.34 15.93
CA HIS A 165 -6.64 0.09 15.64
C HIS A 165 -8.07 0.56 15.32
N ARG A 166 -9.07 -0.28 15.57
CA ARG A 166 -10.51 0.00 15.43
C ARG A 166 -11.21 -0.22 16.78
N TYR A 167 -12.34 -0.91 16.82
CA TYR A 167 -13.07 -1.13 18.09
C TYR A 167 -12.40 -2.16 19.02
N ASN A 168 -11.43 -2.94 18.53
CA ASN A 168 -10.55 -3.82 19.31
C ASN A 168 -11.29 -4.74 20.32
N LEU A 169 -12.37 -5.39 19.89
CA LEU A 169 -13.26 -6.16 20.78
C LEU A 169 -12.81 -7.59 21.10
N LEU A 170 -11.78 -8.10 20.42
CA LEU A 170 -11.37 -9.51 20.52
C LEU A 170 -11.15 -9.97 21.96
N GLN A 171 -10.46 -9.16 22.77
CA GLN A 171 -10.11 -9.55 24.13
C GLN A 171 -11.34 -9.58 25.05
N GLU A 172 -12.24 -8.60 24.96
CA GLU A 172 -13.46 -8.58 25.76
C GLU A 172 -14.36 -9.78 25.44
N VAL A 173 -14.56 -10.05 24.14
CA VAL A 173 -15.35 -11.21 23.67
C VAL A 173 -14.73 -12.52 24.18
N ALA A 174 -13.42 -12.69 24.05
CA ALA A 174 -12.74 -13.91 24.49
C ALA A 174 -12.85 -14.15 26.01
N LEU A 175 -12.79 -13.09 26.81
CA LEU A 175 -12.97 -13.18 28.26
C LEU A 175 -14.40 -13.59 28.63
N ARG A 176 -15.42 -13.03 27.98
CA ARG A 176 -16.82 -13.41 28.19
C ARG A 176 -17.15 -14.83 27.72
N MET A 177 -16.39 -15.33 26.73
CA MET A 177 -16.42 -16.74 26.32
C MET A 177 -15.68 -17.69 27.29
N GLY A 178 -15.00 -17.18 28.32
CA GLY A 178 -14.21 -17.99 29.24
C GLY A 178 -12.93 -18.58 28.64
N LEU A 179 -12.38 -17.96 27.58
CA LEU A 179 -11.16 -18.44 26.93
C LEU A 179 -9.89 -17.99 27.67
N ASP A 180 -8.85 -18.82 27.63
CA ASP A 180 -7.53 -18.44 28.16
C ASP A 180 -6.82 -17.45 27.21
N THR A 181 -6.89 -16.16 27.55
CA THR A 181 -6.29 -15.07 26.78
C THR A 181 -4.79 -14.86 27.02
N ARG A 182 -4.18 -15.62 27.95
CA ARG A 182 -2.77 -15.42 28.37
C ARG A 182 -1.76 -15.98 27.37
N LYS A 183 -2.16 -16.97 26.57
CA LYS A 183 -1.27 -17.68 25.63
C LYS A 183 -1.85 -17.64 24.23
N THR A 184 -1.06 -17.24 23.24
CA THR A 184 -1.48 -17.22 21.83
C THR A 184 -1.78 -18.61 21.28
N SER A 185 -1.11 -19.65 21.80
CA SER A 185 -1.31 -21.05 21.40
C SER A 185 -2.67 -21.63 21.79
N SER A 186 -3.47 -20.96 22.63
CA SER A 186 -4.85 -21.37 22.90
C SER A 186 -5.80 -21.03 21.74
N LEU A 187 -5.33 -20.25 20.76
CA LEU A 187 -6.08 -19.76 19.60
C LEU A 187 -7.35 -18.99 20.01
N TRP A 188 -7.28 -18.29 21.14
CA TRP A 188 -8.42 -17.54 21.67
C TRP A 188 -8.88 -16.42 20.73
N LYS A 189 -7.94 -15.79 20.00
CA LYS A 189 -8.25 -14.73 19.02
C LYS A 189 -9.06 -15.30 17.86
N ASP A 190 -8.66 -16.45 17.35
CA ASP A 190 -9.32 -17.14 16.24
C ASP A 190 -10.75 -17.51 16.63
N LYS A 191 -10.94 -18.13 17.80
CA LYS A 191 -12.26 -18.48 18.33
C LYS A 191 -13.15 -17.25 18.50
N ALA A 192 -12.66 -16.21 19.17
CA ALA A 192 -13.42 -14.97 19.38
C ALA A 192 -13.78 -14.28 18.05
N ALA A 193 -12.84 -14.22 17.10
CA ALA A 193 -13.08 -13.61 15.78
C ALA A 193 -14.19 -14.33 15.01
N VAL A 194 -14.24 -15.66 15.08
CA VAL A 194 -15.30 -16.46 14.47
C VAL A 194 -16.67 -16.13 15.09
N GLU A 195 -16.79 -16.13 16.41
CA GLU A 195 -18.07 -15.81 17.08
C GLU A 195 -18.54 -14.37 16.79
N VAL A 196 -17.62 -13.40 16.69
CA VAL A 196 -17.98 -12.02 16.29
C VAL A 196 -18.53 -11.99 14.86
N ASN A 197 -17.96 -12.76 13.93
CA ASN A 197 -18.47 -12.85 12.56
C ASN A 197 -19.84 -13.55 12.50
N ILE A 198 -20.05 -14.58 13.32
CA ILE A 198 -21.35 -15.24 13.48
C ILE A 198 -22.39 -14.24 13.99
N ALA A 199 -22.06 -13.46 15.02
CA ALA A 199 -22.94 -12.41 15.56
C ALA A 199 -23.39 -11.43 14.47
N VAL A 200 -22.44 -10.90 13.69
CA VAL A 200 -22.71 -9.95 12.61
C VAL A 200 -23.66 -10.56 11.59
N LEU A 201 -23.34 -11.75 11.08
CA LEU A 201 -24.14 -12.40 10.04
C LEU A 201 -25.55 -12.70 10.54
N HIS A 202 -25.67 -13.29 11.73
CA HIS A 202 -26.95 -13.58 12.38
C HIS A 202 -27.80 -12.31 12.56
N SER A 203 -27.21 -11.23 13.07
CA SER A 203 -27.93 -9.99 13.36
C SER A 203 -28.51 -9.36 12.11
N TYR A 204 -27.72 -9.31 11.03
CA TYR A 204 -28.18 -8.77 9.74
C TYR A 204 -29.28 -9.65 9.12
N GLN A 205 -29.16 -10.98 9.22
CA GLN A 205 -30.18 -11.91 8.74
C GLN A 205 -31.50 -11.77 9.50
N VAL A 206 -31.45 -11.70 10.84
CA VAL A 206 -32.64 -11.48 11.69
C VAL A 206 -33.29 -10.14 11.40
N ALA A 207 -32.49 -9.09 11.20
CA ALA A 207 -32.96 -7.76 10.83
C ALA A 207 -33.42 -7.65 9.36
N LYS A 208 -33.28 -8.73 8.56
CA LYS A 208 -33.60 -8.77 7.12
C LYS A 208 -32.83 -7.72 6.31
N VAL A 209 -31.57 -7.49 6.68
CA VAL A 209 -30.65 -6.59 5.99
C VAL A 209 -29.69 -7.40 5.12
N THR A 210 -29.53 -7.02 3.85
CA THR A 210 -28.66 -7.69 2.90
C THR A 210 -27.21 -7.71 3.39
N ILE A 211 -26.64 -8.90 3.49
CA ILE A 211 -25.25 -9.17 3.85
C ILE A 211 -24.83 -10.47 3.17
N VAL A 212 -23.54 -10.65 2.92
CA VAL A 212 -22.97 -11.90 2.40
C VAL A 212 -21.84 -12.38 3.30
N ASP A 213 -21.73 -13.69 3.50
CA ASP A 213 -20.55 -14.26 4.16
C ASP A 213 -19.37 -14.39 3.17
N HIS A 214 -18.17 -14.51 3.72
CA HIS A 214 -16.95 -14.51 2.90
C HIS A 214 -16.73 -15.80 2.09
N HIS A 215 -17.36 -16.92 2.45
CA HIS A 215 -17.30 -18.13 1.63
C HIS A 215 -18.17 -17.97 0.38
N ALA A 216 -19.43 -17.58 0.55
CA ALA A 216 -20.33 -17.34 -0.58
C ALA A 216 -19.83 -16.23 -1.51
N ALA A 217 -19.29 -15.13 -0.95
CA ALA A 217 -18.73 -14.03 -1.73
C ALA A 217 -17.54 -14.48 -2.60
N THR A 218 -16.63 -15.30 -2.06
CA THR A 218 -15.45 -15.76 -2.78
C THR A 218 -15.77 -16.82 -3.83
N GLU A 219 -16.74 -17.72 -3.58
CA GLU A 219 -17.26 -18.63 -4.61
C GLU A 219 -17.92 -17.86 -5.77
N SER A 220 -18.69 -16.82 -5.45
CA SER A 220 -19.30 -15.95 -6.47
C SER A 220 -18.22 -15.23 -7.30
N PHE A 221 -17.15 -14.75 -6.66
CA PHE A 221 -16.04 -14.10 -7.34
C PHE A 221 -15.31 -15.02 -8.32
N VAL A 222 -15.09 -16.29 -7.98
CA VAL A 222 -14.46 -17.26 -8.91
C VAL A 222 -15.31 -17.45 -10.16
N LYS A 223 -16.64 -17.60 -10.02
CA LYS A 223 -17.56 -17.67 -11.17
C LYS A 223 -17.52 -16.40 -12.01
N HIS A 224 -17.40 -15.23 -11.39
CA HIS A 224 -17.21 -13.96 -12.09
C HIS A 224 -15.90 -13.96 -12.89
N MET A 225 -14.79 -14.35 -12.26
CA MET A 225 -13.47 -14.41 -12.90
C MET A 225 -13.43 -15.36 -14.11
N GLU A 226 -14.05 -16.54 -14.00
CA GLU A 226 -14.21 -17.49 -15.11
C GLU A 226 -14.99 -16.89 -16.29
N ASN A 227 -16.10 -16.19 -16.00
CA ASN A 227 -16.89 -15.52 -17.02
C ASN A 227 -16.10 -14.40 -17.72
N GLU A 228 -15.34 -13.59 -16.97
CA GLU A 228 -14.53 -12.51 -17.53
C GLU A 228 -13.37 -13.04 -18.39
N LEU A 229 -12.73 -14.13 -17.97
CA LEU A 229 -11.72 -14.82 -18.78
C LEU A 229 -12.32 -15.31 -20.09
N ARG A 230 -13.50 -15.93 -20.06
CA ARG A 230 -14.19 -16.41 -21.26
C ARG A 230 -14.64 -15.28 -22.18
N THR A 231 -15.17 -14.19 -21.62
CA THR A 231 -15.78 -13.10 -22.42
C THR A 231 -14.74 -12.13 -22.97
N ARG A 232 -13.68 -11.82 -22.20
CA ARG A 232 -12.72 -10.76 -22.57
C ARG A 232 -11.24 -11.13 -22.35
N GLY A 233 -10.93 -12.37 -22.00
CA GLY A 233 -9.55 -12.87 -21.89
C GLY A 233 -8.80 -12.44 -20.63
N GLY A 234 -9.46 -11.84 -19.64
CA GLY A 234 -8.79 -11.38 -18.41
C GLY A 234 -9.73 -10.79 -17.37
N CYS A 235 -9.31 -10.86 -16.10
CA CYS A 235 -9.97 -10.22 -14.96
C CYS A 235 -8.88 -9.58 -14.06
N PRO A 236 -8.76 -8.24 -14.00
CA PRO A 236 -7.81 -7.60 -13.09
C PRO A 236 -8.25 -7.84 -11.65
N ALA A 237 -7.37 -8.44 -10.84
CA ALA A 237 -7.68 -8.79 -9.47
C ALA A 237 -6.47 -8.59 -8.55
N ASP A 238 -6.69 -7.94 -7.40
CA ASP A 238 -5.68 -7.76 -6.37
C ASP A 238 -5.88 -8.81 -5.27
N TRP A 239 -5.08 -9.87 -5.33
CA TRP A 239 -5.17 -11.01 -4.40
C TRP A 239 -5.11 -10.59 -2.92
N VAL A 240 -4.34 -9.54 -2.60
CA VAL A 240 -4.18 -9.04 -1.22
C VAL A 240 -5.50 -8.50 -0.65
N TRP A 241 -6.37 -7.96 -1.51
CA TRP A 241 -7.68 -7.43 -1.12
C TRP A 241 -8.82 -8.44 -1.32
N ILE A 242 -8.70 -9.34 -2.29
CA ILE A 242 -9.74 -10.32 -2.60
C ILE A 242 -9.78 -11.45 -1.57
N VAL A 243 -8.64 -11.89 -1.04
CA VAL A 243 -8.62 -12.91 0.02
C VAL A 243 -9.20 -12.33 1.31
N PRO A 244 -10.24 -12.96 1.91
CA PRO A 244 -10.85 -12.44 3.12
C PRO A 244 -9.88 -12.39 4.31
N PRO A 245 -10.07 -11.45 5.26
CA PRO A 245 -9.18 -11.26 6.40
C PRO A 245 -9.27 -12.36 7.47
N ILE A 246 -10.18 -13.33 7.30
CA ILE A 246 -10.37 -14.50 8.15
C ILE A 246 -10.58 -15.71 7.25
N SER A 247 -10.10 -16.88 7.67
CA SER A 247 -10.28 -18.15 6.94
C SER A 247 -9.71 -18.16 5.51
N GLY A 248 -8.67 -17.37 5.22
CA GLY A 248 -8.14 -17.16 3.86
C GLY A 248 -8.00 -18.43 3.02
N SER A 249 -7.17 -19.39 3.43
CA SER A 249 -6.94 -20.64 2.68
C SER A 249 -8.12 -21.62 2.65
N LEU A 250 -9.18 -21.35 3.41
CA LEU A 250 -10.46 -22.08 3.36
C LEU A 250 -11.41 -21.50 2.31
N THR A 251 -10.98 -20.50 1.55
CA THR A 251 -11.73 -19.91 0.44
C THR A 251 -11.07 -20.24 -0.89
N PRO A 252 -11.83 -20.36 -1.99
CA PRO A 252 -11.26 -20.76 -3.28
C PRO A 252 -10.30 -19.71 -3.85
N VAL A 253 -10.52 -18.42 -3.54
CA VAL A 253 -9.69 -17.31 -4.05
C VAL A 253 -8.25 -17.32 -3.55
N PHE A 254 -7.97 -17.96 -2.40
CA PHE A 254 -6.60 -18.10 -1.92
C PHE A 254 -5.72 -18.92 -2.87
N HIS A 255 -6.31 -19.95 -3.49
CA HIS A 255 -5.61 -20.88 -4.39
C HIS A 255 -5.62 -20.41 -5.85
N GLN A 256 -6.30 -19.30 -6.15
CA GLN A 256 -6.41 -18.76 -7.50
C GLN A 256 -5.28 -17.74 -7.74
N GLU A 257 -4.42 -18.02 -8.72
CA GLU A 257 -3.45 -17.03 -9.21
C GLU A 257 -4.17 -15.89 -9.92
N MET A 258 -3.75 -14.66 -9.64
CA MET A 258 -4.39 -13.43 -10.12
C MET A 258 -3.34 -12.48 -10.68
N VAL A 259 -3.72 -11.71 -11.71
CA VAL A 259 -2.89 -10.63 -12.26
C VAL A 259 -3.56 -9.31 -11.93
N ASN A 260 -2.84 -8.44 -11.22
CA ASN A 260 -3.29 -7.10 -10.91
C ASN A 260 -2.79 -6.13 -11.99
N TYR A 261 -3.71 -5.50 -12.71
CA TYR A 261 -3.44 -4.47 -13.72
C TYR A 261 -4.59 -3.48 -13.77
N GLN A 262 -4.32 -2.29 -14.29
CA GLN A 262 -5.30 -1.20 -14.30
C GLN A 262 -5.89 -1.04 -15.69
N LEU A 263 -7.22 -0.94 -15.74
CA LEU A 263 -7.99 -0.59 -16.93
C LEU A 263 -8.63 0.79 -16.72
N CYS A 264 -9.18 1.36 -17.79
CA CYS A 264 -10.09 2.51 -17.71
C CYS A 264 -11.42 2.12 -18.40
N PRO A 265 -12.60 2.52 -17.88
CA PRO A 265 -12.84 3.34 -16.67
C PRO A 265 -12.37 2.73 -15.35
N THR A 266 -12.10 3.56 -14.34
CA THR A 266 -11.61 3.08 -13.03
C THR A 266 -11.87 4.02 -11.86
N PHE A 267 -11.82 3.49 -10.64
CA PHE A 267 -11.79 4.27 -9.41
C PHE A 267 -10.35 4.45 -8.93
N ARG A 268 -10.00 5.67 -8.57
CA ARG A 268 -8.69 6.07 -8.05
C ARG A 268 -8.82 6.57 -6.62
N TYR A 269 -7.83 6.27 -5.79
CA TYR A 269 -7.63 7.05 -4.58
C TYR A 269 -7.19 8.47 -4.94
N GLN A 270 -7.54 9.41 -4.07
CA GLN A 270 -7.15 10.81 -4.16
C GLN A 270 -6.74 11.30 -2.77
N PRO A 271 -5.88 12.33 -2.65
CA PRO A 271 -5.50 12.89 -1.36
C PRO A 271 -6.73 13.36 -0.58
N ASP A 272 -6.70 13.18 0.74
CA ASP A 272 -7.75 13.71 1.61
C ASP A 272 -7.95 15.20 1.35
N ALA A 273 -9.21 15.62 1.20
CA ALA A 273 -9.53 16.97 0.73
C ALA A 273 -8.92 18.06 1.63
N TRP A 274 -8.98 17.89 2.96
CA TRP A 274 -8.41 18.85 3.92
C TRP A 274 -6.89 18.99 3.83
N LYS A 275 -6.16 18.01 3.29
CA LYS A 275 -4.69 18.08 3.13
C LYS A 275 -4.28 18.95 1.95
N VAL A 276 -5.15 19.10 0.96
CA VAL A 276 -4.89 19.86 -0.28
C VAL A 276 -5.77 21.10 -0.41
N TYR A 277 -6.76 21.26 0.47
CA TYR A 277 -7.64 22.42 0.52
C TYR A 277 -6.88 23.67 0.93
N VAL A 278 -6.98 24.73 0.12
CA VAL A 278 -6.46 26.06 0.42
C VAL A 278 -7.63 26.97 0.73
N SER A 279 -7.77 27.36 2.00
CA SER A 279 -8.84 28.26 2.44
C SER A 279 -8.76 29.59 1.69
N LYS A 280 -9.82 29.91 0.94
CA LYS A 280 -10.04 31.26 0.41
C LYS A 280 -10.64 32.15 1.51
N GLY A 281 -9.82 32.47 2.51
CA GLY A 281 -10.10 33.56 3.47
C GLY A 281 -10.85 33.20 4.75
N THR A 282 -10.11 32.79 5.78
CA THR A 282 -10.13 33.49 7.08
C THR A 282 -8.76 33.37 7.72
N THR A 283 -7.79 34.06 7.12
CA THR A 283 -6.53 34.35 7.78
C THR A 283 -6.76 35.34 8.92
N VAL A 284 -7.18 34.82 10.09
CA VAL A 284 -6.58 35.33 11.34
C VAL A 284 -5.19 34.71 11.45
N THR A 285 -4.35 34.94 10.45
CA THR A 285 -2.91 34.84 10.66
C THR A 285 -2.55 36.08 11.44
N ARG A 286 -2.13 35.90 12.70
CA ARG A 286 -1.05 36.76 13.20
C ARG A 286 -0.02 36.77 12.08
N ARG A 287 0.11 37.91 11.41
CA ARG A 287 0.98 38.10 10.25
C ARG A 287 2.40 37.83 10.74
N LYS A 288 2.84 36.58 10.67
CA LYS A 288 4.20 36.19 11.04
C LYS A 288 5.11 36.96 10.11
N THR A 289 5.96 37.80 10.68
CA THR A 289 6.79 38.72 9.90
C THR A 289 7.70 37.92 8.97
N PHE A 290 8.10 38.50 7.83
CA PHE A 290 9.04 37.86 6.89
C PHE A 290 10.30 37.32 7.59
N LYS A 291 10.70 37.99 8.68
CA LYS A 291 11.79 37.59 9.59
C LYS A 291 11.55 36.26 10.31
N GLU A 292 10.33 35.99 10.76
CA GLU A 292 9.97 34.73 11.44
C GLU A 292 9.94 33.56 10.47
N VAL A 293 9.41 33.77 9.26
CA VAL A 293 9.41 32.75 8.20
C VAL A 293 10.83 32.48 7.73
N ALA A 294 11.64 33.52 7.50
CA ALA A 294 13.04 33.37 7.13
C ALA A 294 13.86 32.66 8.22
N ASN A 295 13.60 32.95 9.50
CA ASN A 295 14.24 32.24 10.60
C ASN A 295 13.81 30.78 10.69
N ALA A 296 12.52 30.47 10.50
CA ALA A 296 12.04 29.08 10.49
C ALA A 296 12.64 28.29 9.31
N VAL A 297 12.70 28.87 8.11
CA VAL A 297 13.33 28.26 6.94
C VAL A 297 14.84 28.08 7.17
N LYS A 298 15.52 29.06 7.77
CA LYS A 298 16.95 28.96 8.11
C LYS A 298 17.21 27.87 9.15
N ILE A 299 16.34 27.73 10.14
CA ILE A 299 16.42 26.67 11.16
C ILE A 299 16.18 25.30 10.50
N SER A 300 15.12 25.15 9.71
CA SER A 300 14.81 23.90 9.01
C SER A 300 15.88 23.50 7.99
N ALA A 301 16.43 24.46 7.24
CA ALA A 301 17.53 24.21 6.31
C ALA A 301 18.82 23.81 7.03
N LYS A 302 19.15 24.46 8.17
CA LYS A 302 20.30 24.11 9.00
C LYS A 302 20.12 22.73 9.66
N LEU A 303 18.91 22.41 10.12
CA LEU A 303 18.57 21.11 10.70
C LEU A 303 18.63 20.01 9.63
N MET A 304 18.04 20.23 8.45
CA MET A 304 18.11 19.29 7.31
C MET A 304 19.53 19.10 6.83
N GLY A 305 20.33 20.17 6.73
CA GLY A 305 21.76 20.07 6.39
C GLY A 305 22.55 19.24 7.41
N HIS A 306 22.32 19.44 8.71
CA HIS A 306 22.93 18.63 9.76
C HIS A 306 22.47 17.16 9.74
N VAL A 307 21.18 16.90 9.47
CA VAL A 307 20.64 15.54 9.37
C VAL A 307 21.19 14.82 8.12
N MET A 308 21.23 15.49 6.97
CA MET A 308 21.76 14.93 5.73
C MET A 308 23.26 14.63 5.85
N ALA A 309 24.05 15.52 6.45
CA ALA A 309 25.50 15.32 6.67
C ALA A 309 25.83 14.14 7.61
N ARG A 310 24.88 13.70 8.45
CA ARG A 310 25.05 12.54 9.34
C ARG A 310 24.62 11.21 8.72
N ARG A 311 23.97 11.23 7.55
CA ARG A 311 23.53 10.01 6.88
C ARG A 311 24.67 9.39 6.09
N VAL A 312 24.70 8.06 6.08
CA VAL A 312 25.66 7.30 5.28
C VAL A 312 25.29 7.46 3.81
N LYS A 313 26.28 7.78 2.97
CA LYS A 313 26.11 7.86 1.52
C LYS A 313 25.88 6.46 0.95
N ALA A 314 24.90 6.33 0.08
CA ALA A 314 24.60 5.08 -0.61
C ALA A 314 24.53 5.34 -2.12
N THR A 315 25.17 4.50 -2.89
CA THR A 315 25.20 4.63 -4.36
C THR A 315 24.49 3.44 -4.96
N ILE A 316 23.41 3.69 -5.69
CA ILE A 316 22.60 2.66 -6.33
C ILE A 316 22.93 2.67 -7.82
N LEU A 317 23.60 1.63 -8.29
CA LEU A 317 23.93 1.45 -9.69
C LEU A 317 22.91 0.54 -10.35
N TYR A 318 22.49 0.85 -11.58
CA TYR A 318 21.64 -0.04 -12.35
C TYR A 318 22.14 -0.26 -13.76
N ALA A 319 21.83 -1.46 -14.29
CA ALA A 319 21.94 -1.74 -15.71
C ALA A 319 20.65 -2.43 -16.19
N THR A 320 20.12 -1.96 -17.32
CA THR A 320 18.82 -2.37 -17.85
C THR A 320 18.75 -2.22 -19.37
N GLU A 321 17.99 -3.11 -20.01
CA GLU A 321 17.65 -3.03 -21.44
C GLU A 321 16.30 -2.36 -21.65
N THR A 322 15.28 -2.88 -20.96
CA THR A 322 13.87 -2.46 -21.13
C THR A 322 13.36 -1.57 -19.99
N GLY A 323 14.24 -1.13 -19.09
CA GLY A 323 13.91 -0.20 -18.00
C GLY A 323 13.49 -0.84 -16.67
N LYS A 324 13.29 -2.16 -16.58
CA LYS A 324 12.85 -2.82 -15.33
C LYS A 324 13.81 -2.61 -14.16
N SER A 325 15.12 -2.83 -14.36
CA SER A 325 16.13 -2.66 -13.30
C SER A 325 16.25 -1.20 -12.86
N ARG A 326 16.09 -0.26 -13.80
CA ARG A 326 16.02 1.19 -13.51
C ARG A 326 14.85 1.50 -12.58
N THR A 327 13.66 0.98 -12.88
CA THR A 327 12.47 1.18 -12.03
C THR A 327 12.69 0.63 -10.62
N TYR A 328 13.26 -0.56 -10.48
CA TYR A 328 13.57 -1.13 -9.16
C TYR A 328 14.65 -0.34 -8.41
N ALA A 329 15.67 0.19 -9.10
CA ALA A 329 16.68 1.06 -8.48
C ALA A 329 16.07 2.35 -7.92
N TRP A 330 15.10 2.96 -8.62
CA TRP A 330 14.36 4.12 -8.13
C TRP A 330 13.47 3.78 -6.94
N SER A 331 12.79 2.64 -6.95
CA SER A 331 12.01 2.16 -5.79
C SER A 331 12.92 1.94 -4.57
N LEU A 332 14.09 1.34 -4.78
CA LEU A 332 15.10 1.13 -3.73
C LEU A 332 15.60 2.47 -3.16
N CYS A 333 15.84 3.46 -4.03
CA CYS A 333 16.19 4.82 -3.60
C CYS A 333 15.14 5.44 -2.69
N GLN A 334 13.85 5.38 -3.05
CA GLN A 334 12.77 5.91 -2.21
C GLN A 334 12.72 5.25 -0.83
N LEU A 335 12.98 3.95 -0.77
CA LEU A 335 13.02 3.21 0.49
C LEU A 335 14.23 3.63 1.35
N PHE A 336 15.41 3.78 0.74
CA PHE A 336 16.65 4.12 1.42
C PHE A 336 16.73 5.60 1.86
N ARG A 337 15.98 6.50 1.21
CA ARG A 337 15.90 7.95 1.57
C ARG A 337 15.47 8.23 3.02
N ARG A 338 14.92 7.24 3.73
CA ARG A 338 14.55 7.40 5.15
C ARG A 338 15.77 7.38 6.09
N ALA A 339 16.81 6.61 5.73
CA ALA A 339 17.96 6.36 6.60
C ALA A 339 19.32 6.73 5.99
N PHE A 340 19.42 6.76 4.66
CA PHE A 340 20.66 7.02 3.91
C PHE A 340 20.54 8.31 3.10
N ASP A 341 21.66 8.71 2.49
CA ASP A 341 21.71 9.68 1.40
C ASP A 341 21.95 8.94 0.07
N PRO A 342 20.90 8.33 -0.54
CA PRO A 342 21.07 7.51 -1.72
C PRO A 342 21.08 8.32 -3.03
N LYS A 343 22.02 8.03 -3.93
CA LYS A 343 22.00 8.46 -5.34
C LYS A 343 21.77 7.26 -6.26
N VAL A 344 21.08 7.46 -7.38
CA VAL A 344 20.85 6.42 -8.40
C VAL A 344 21.58 6.83 -9.68
N LEU A 345 22.40 5.94 -10.22
CA LEU A 345 23.17 6.16 -11.44
C LEU A 345 23.05 4.95 -12.35
N CYS A 346 23.05 5.19 -13.66
CA CYS A 346 23.22 4.13 -14.64
C CYS A 346 24.70 3.69 -14.64
N MET A 347 24.96 2.41 -14.92
CA MET A 347 26.33 1.87 -14.90
C MET A 347 27.27 2.47 -15.95
N ASP A 348 26.73 2.95 -17.07
CA ASP A 348 27.47 3.61 -18.16
C ASP A 348 27.89 5.05 -17.81
N GLU A 349 27.12 5.71 -16.95
CA GLU A 349 27.39 7.05 -16.42
C GLU A 349 28.28 7.03 -15.16
N TYR A 350 28.61 5.84 -14.65
CA TYR A 350 29.35 5.68 -13.39
C TYR A 350 30.85 5.47 -13.63
N ASP A 351 31.68 6.35 -13.04
CA ASP A 351 33.12 6.21 -13.04
C ASP A 351 33.58 5.16 -12.01
N ILE A 352 34.13 4.06 -12.49
CA ILE A 352 34.60 2.91 -11.70
C ILE A 352 35.64 3.29 -10.63
N VAL A 353 36.44 4.34 -10.87
CA VAL A 353 37.45 4.82 -9.91
C VAL A 353 36.78 5.37 -8.64
N SER A 354 35.51 5.80 -8.75
CA SER A 354 34.74 6.25 -7.61
C SER A 354 34.45 5.14 -6.60
N LEU A 355 34.50 3.85 -6.97
CA LEU A 355 34.20 2.72 -6.06
C LEU A 355 35.08 2.72 -4.81
N GLU A 356 36.34 3.14 -4.92
CA GLU A 356 37.29 3.22 -3.80
C GLU A 356 36.87 4.23 -2.73
N HIS A 357 36.02 5.19 -3.10
CA HIS A 357 35.55 6.29 -2.26
C HIS A 357 34.10 6.11 -1.78
N GLU A 358 33.43 5.05 -2.22
CA GLU A 358 32.05 4.77 -1.84
C GLU A 358 31.97 3.98 -0.52
N THR A 359 31.00 4.34 0.33
CA THR A 359 30.77 3.65 1.61
C THR A 359 29.81 2.47 1.48
N LEU A 360 28.82 2.58 0.59
CA LEU A 360 27.81 1.55 0.33
C LEU A 360 27.38 1.62 -1.13
N VAL A 361 27.53 0.52 -1.87
CA VAL A 361 27.07 0.40 -3.25
C VAL A 361 26.01 -0.70 -3.37
N LEU A 362 24.84 -0.36 -3.91
CA LEU A 362 23.77 -1.30 -4.21
C LEU A 362 23.63 -1.43 -5.71
N VAL A 363 23.72 -2.63 -6.25
CA VAL A 363 23.60 -2.87 -7.69
C VAL A 363 22.25 -3.49 -7.97
N VAL A 364 21.50 -2.94 -8.94
CA VAL A 364 20.23 -3.51 -9.42
C VAL A 364 20.36 -3.75 -10.91
N THR A 365 20.53 -5.00 -11.31
CA THR A 365 20.81 -5.32 -12.72
C THR A 365 20.06 -6.55 -13.19
N SER A 366 19.72 -6.55 -14.48
CA SER A 366 19.11 -7.68 -15.17
C SER A 366 20.16 -8.38 -16.02
N THR A 367 19.84 -9.58 -16.48
CA THR A 367 20.60 -10.26 -17.53
C THR A 367 19.87 -10.12 -18.86
N PHE A 368 20.61 -9.94 -19.95
CA PHE A 368 20.08 -9.94 -21.31
C PHE A 368 20.48 -11.21 -22.06
N GLY A 369 19.61 -11.69 -22.96
CA GLY A 369 19.86 -12.89 -23.75
C GLY A 369 20.16 -14.13 -22.92
N ASN A 370 21.34 -14.73 -23.16
CA ASN A 370 21.78 -16.01 -22.58
C ASN A 370 22.76 -15.85 -21.40
N GLY A 371 22.77 -14.71 -20.72
CA GLY A 371 23.69 -14.51 -19.59
C GLY A 371 24.42 -13.17 -19.59
N ASP A 372 24.22 -12.36 -20.61
CA ASP A 372 25.04 -11.18 -20.89
C ASP A 372 24.61 -9.97 -20.04
N PRO A 373 25.55 -9.04 -19.76
CA PRO A 373 25.18 -7.74 -19.25
C PRO A 373 24.24 -7.00 -20.21
N PRO A 374 23.35 -6.15 -19.69
CA PRO A 374 22.75 -5.09 -20.49
C PRO A 374 23.83 -4.20 -21.10
N GLU A 375 23.54 -3.56 -22.23
CA GLU A 375 24.48 -2.69 -22.97
C GLU A 375 25.10 -1.62 -22.05
N CYS A 376 24.27 -0.96 -21.24
CA CYS A 376 24.71 0.05 -20.26
C CYS A 376 25.55 -0.52 -19.09
N GLY A 377 25.67 -1.84 -18.94
CA GLY A 377 26.49 -2.51 -17.93
C GLY A 377 27.81 -3.10 -18.44
N GLU A 378 28.05 -3.07 -19.76
CA GLU A 378 29.22 -3.73 -20.36
C GLU A 378 30.56 -3.10 -19.96
N SER A 379 30.66 -1.77 -20.03
CA SER A 379 31.88 -1.03 -19.70
C SER A 379 32.28 -1.22 -18.25
N PHE A 380 31.30 -1.11 -17.35
CA PHE A 380 31.43 -1.34 -15.92
C PHE A 380 31.92 -2.77 -15.60
N SER A 381 31.35 -3.77 -16.28
CA SER A 381 31.75 -5.18 -16.14
C SER A 381 33.20 -5.44 -16.56
N LYS A 382 33.62 -4.88 -17.70
CA LYS A 382 35.00 -5.01 -18.20
C LYS A 382 36.00 -4.43 -17.21
N ALA A 383 35.72 -3.23 -16.69
CA ALA A 383 36.57 -2.56 -15.71
C ALA A 383 36.69 -3.35 -14.39
N LEU A 384 35.60 -3.91 -13.86
CA LEU A 384 35.65 -4.77 -12.67
C LEU A 384 36.52 -6.02 -12.88
N MET A 385 36.43 -6.64 -14.05
CA MET A 385 37.22 -7.84 -14.38
C MET A 385 38.71 -7.50 -14.49
N GLU A 386 39.07 -6.34 -15.04
CA GLU A 386 40.45 -5.84 -15.09
C GLU A 386 41.02 -5.57 -13.69
N MET A 387 40.24 -4.93 -12.81
CA MET A 387 40.60 -4.70 -11.40
C MET A 387 40.83 -6.02 -10.64
N SER A 388 40.12 -7.08 -11.02
CA SER A 388 40.18 -8.38 -10.37
C SER A 388 41.43 -9.21 -10.75
N SER A 389 42.12 -8.88 -11.85
CA SER A 389 43.29 -9.62 -12.37
C SER A 389 44.42 -8.70 -12.88
N PRO A 390 45.14 -7.99 -11.99
CA PRO A 390 46.14 -6.96 -12.38
C PRO A 390 47.47 -7.48 -12.96
N TYR A 391 47.66 -8.79 -13.15
CA TYR A 391 48.90 -9.38 -13.70
C TYR A 391 48.63 -10.22 -14.95
N THR A 392 48.29 -9.56 -16.06
CA THR A 392 48.49 -10.14 -17.40
C THR A 392 49.19 -9.12 -18.28
N SER A 393 50.43 -8.78 -17.94
CA SER A 393 51.31 -8.03 -18.82
C SER A 393 51.88 -8.95 -19.90
N ALA A 394 51.67 -8.54 -21.16
CA ALA A 394 52.39 -8.92 -22.38
C ALA A 394 52.12 -10.32 -22.97
N SER A 395 51.14 -10.41 -23.89
CA SER A 395 51.36 -10.82 -25.29
C SER A 395 50.04 -10.89 -26.07
N GLN A 396 49.95 -10.06 -27.13
CA GLN A 396 48.92 -10.04 -28.18
C GLN A 396 47.47 -9.79 -27.75
N ALA A 397 47.02 -8.55 -27.97
CA ALA A 397 45.62 -8.17 -27.93
C ALA A 397 44.84 -8.91 -29.03
N GLU A 398 43.98 -9.86 -28.64
CA GLU A 398 42.81 -10.22 -29.45
C GLU A 398 41.63 -9.33 -29.01
N PRO A 399 40.80 -8.85 -29.94
CA PRO A 399 39.59 -8.10 -29.60
C PRO A 399 38.69 -8.97 -28.72
N PRO A 400 37.86 -8.39 -27.83
CA PRO A 400 36.94 -9.19 -27.02
C PRO A 400 35.96 -9.86 -27.97
N LYS A 401 36.25 -11.14 -28.29
CA LYS A 401 35.37 -11.99 -29.08
C LYS A 401 34.05 -12.04 -28.31
N SER A 402 32.98 -11.64 -29.00
CA SER A 402 31.59 -11.80 -28.59
C SER A 402 31.43 -13.03 -27.70
N TYR A 403 30.73 -12.87 -26.58
CA TYR A 403 30.34 -13.86 -25.57
C TYR A 403 29.72 -15.17 -26.11
N LYS A 404 29.60 -15.31 -27.44
CA LYS A 404 29.04 -16.42 -28.22
C LYS A 404 29.74 -17.79 -28.12
N LEU A 405 30.77 -17.99 -27.29
CA LEU A 405 31.46 -19.31 -27.22
C LEU A 405 31.69 -19.88 -25.82
N ARG A 406 31.15 -19.29 -24.74
CA ARG A 406 31.55 -19.69 -23.37
C ARG A 406 30.65 -20.63 -22.57
N PHE A 407 29.48 -21.05 -23.05
CA PHE A 407 28.64 -21.99 -22.27
C PHE A 407 27.93 -23.08 -23.06
N ASN A 408 28.46 -23.47 -24.22
CA ASN A 408 28.08 -24.73 -24.89
C ASN A 408 29.17 -25.79 -24.71
N SER A 409 29.34 -26.30 -23.49
CA SER A 409 29.59 -27.73 -23.23
C SER A 409 29.71 -27.97 -21.73
N VAL A 410 28.92 -28.92 -21.24
CA VAL A 410 29.30 -29.66 -20.04
C VAL A 410 30.49 -30.52 -20.42
N SER A 411 31.71 -30.07 -20.16
CA SER A 411 32.88 -30.87 -19.75
C SER A 411 34.17 -30.07 -19.94
N GLN A 412 35.05 -30.21 -18.95
CA GLN A 412 36.41 -29.68 -18.85
C GLN A 412 36.55 -28.22 -18.39
N SER A 413 37.08 -28.15 -17.17
CA SER A 413 37.55 -27.00 -16.42
C SER A 413 38.43 -26.04 -17.23
N ASP A 414 37.94 -24.82 -17.43
CA ASP A 414 38.75 -23.67 -17.87
C ASP A 414 39.81 -23.36 -16.80
N GLN A 415 41.09 -23.36 -17.18
CA GLN A 415 42.20 -23.23 -16.23
C GLN A 415 42.22 -21.87 -15.50
N LEU A 416 41.64 -20.82 -16.10
CA LEU A 416 41.50 -19.51 -15.47
C LEU A 416 40.41 -19.48 -14.40
N VAL A 417 39.27 -20.13 -14.65
CA VAL A 417 38.16 -20.27 -13.69
C VAL A 417 38.52 -21.27 -12.59
N ALA A 418 39.24 -22.33 -12.93
CA ALA A 418 39.83 -23.24 -11.95
C ALA A 418 40.88 -22.52 -11.10
N SER A 419 41.75 -21.69 -11.70
CA SER A 419 42.71 -20.84 -10.99
C SER A 419 42.00 -19.86 -10.04
N TRP A 420 40.95 -19.18 -10.50
CA TRP A 420 40.11 -18.29 -9.70
C TRP A 420 39.41 -19.00 -8.53
N LYS A 421 38.77 -20.15 -8.79
CA LYS A 421 38.12 -20.98 -7.74
C LYS A 421 39.14 -21.57 -6.76
N ARG A 422 40.34 -21.91 -7.21
CA ARG A 422 41.44 -22.46 -6.37
C ARG A 422 42.05 -21.37 -5.49
N LYS A 423 42.24 -20.15 -6.03
CA LYS A 423 42.72 -18.97 -5.30
C LYS A 423 41.71 -18.52 -4.24
N ARG A 424 40.41 -18.49 -4.57
CA ARG A 424 39.32 -18.17 -3.62
C ARG A 424 39.16 -19.21 -2.50
N ARG A 425 39.50 -20.48 -2.73
CA ARG A 425 39.52 -21.52 -1.69
C ARG A 425 40.75 -21.46 -0.77
N GLN A 426 41.82 -20.78 -1.20
CA GLN A 426 43.06 -20.63 -0.41
C GLN A 426 43.14 -19.31 0.37
N LEU A 427 42.27 -18.35 0.10
CA LEU A 427 42.23 -17.06 0.79
C LEU A 427 41.13 -17.06 1.85
N SER A 428 41.52 -16.88 3.12
CA SER A 428 40.60 -16.53 4.19
C SER A 428 39.87 -15.22 3.81
N ASN A 429 38.62 -15.04 4.23
CA ASN A 429 37.82 -13.83 3.95
C ASN A 429 38.44 -12.52 4.48
N THR A 430 39.65 -12.55 5.04
CA THR A 430 40.36 -11.41 5.63
C THR A 430 41.67 -11.03 4.92
N ASP A 431 42.19 -11.82 3.96
CA ASP A 431 43.52 -11.59 3.35
C ASP A 431 43.51 -11.15 1.87
N SER A 432 42.40 -10.61 1.37
CA SER A 432 42.33 -10.00 0.03
C SER A 432 41.53 -8.70 0.02
N ALA A 433 41.76 -7.86 1.03
CA ALA A 433 41.36 -6.47 0.95
C ALA A 433 42.29 -5.76 -0.05
N GLY A 434 42.02 -5.93 -1.35
CA GLY A 434 42.49 -4.99 -2.38
C GLY A 434 41.92 -3.59 -2.15
N THR A 435 42.05 -2.69 -3.13
CA THR A 435 41.63 -1.28 -3.01
C THR A 435 40.16 -1.06 -2.60
N LEU A 436 39.30 -2.07 -2.71
CA LEU A 436 37.88 -2.04 -2.33
C LEU A 436 37.54 -2.71 -0.97
N GLY A 437 38.53 -3.03 -0.13
CA GLY A 437 38.30 -3.79 1.12
C GLY A 437 37.37 -3.12 2.15
N ALA A 438 37.17 -1.80 2.07
CA ALA A 438 36.26 -1.06 2.94
C ALA A 438 34.83 -0.90 2.35
N LEU A 439 34.62 -1.25 1.09
CA LEU A 439 33.36 -1.07 0.38
C LEU A 439 32.34 -2.13 0.83
N ARG A 440 31.18 -1.67 1.32
CA ARG A 440 30.02 -2.56 1.52
C ARG A 440 29.18 -2.57 0.25
N PHE A 441 28.76 -3.75 -0.20
CA PHE A 441 27.94 -3.84 -1.39
C PHE A 441 26.86 -4.91 -1.30
N SER A 442 25.84 -4.78 -2.15
CA SER A 442 24.81 -5.80 -2.37
C SER A 442 24.34 -5.76 -3.82
N VAL A 443 24.13 -6.93 -4.41
CA VAL A 443 23.73 -7.07 -5.82
C VAL A 443 22.37 -7.74 -5.91
N PHE A 444 21.41 -7.04 -6.52
CA PHE A 444 20.07 -7.50 -6.81
C PHE A 444 19.96 -7.89 -8.29
N GLY A 445 20.03 -9.20 -8.54
CA GLY A 445 19.85 -9.76 -9.87
C GLY A 445 18.39 -9.99 -10.21
N LEU A 446 17.92 -9.36 -11.29
CA LEU A 446 16.58 -9.56 -11.83
C LEU A 446 16.63 -10.57 -12.98
N GLY A 447 15.87 -11.65 -12.86
CA GLY A 447 15.81 -12.69 -13.88
C GLY A 447 14.60 -13.61 -13.70
N SER A 448 14.20 -14.27 -14.78
CA SER A 448 13.14 -15.27 -14.76
C SER A 448 13.74 -16.67 -14.81
N ARG A 449 13.28 -17.56 -13.92
CA ARG A 449 13.66 -18.99 -13.93
C ARG A 449 13.30 -19.73 -15.22
N ALA A 450 12.52 -19.12 -16.11
CA ALA A 450 12.22 -19.63 -17.44
C ALA A 450 13.45 -19.65 -18.37
N TYR A 451 14.51 -18.91 -18.06
CA TYR A 451 15.74 -18.88 -18.85
C TYR A 451 16.87 -19.62 -18.12
N PRO A 452 17.66 -20.49 -18.78
CA PRO A 452 18.67 -21.31 -18.13
C PRO A 452 19.83 -20.52 -17.49
N HIS A 453 20.05 -19.28 -17.92
CA HIS A 453 21.14 -18.41 -17.46
C HIS A 453 20.63 -17.13 -16.78
N PHE A 454 19.46 -17.19 -16.16
CA PHE A 454 18.90 -16.06 -15.42
C PHE A 454 19.87 -15.60 -14.31
N CYS A 455 20.08 -14.30 -14.20
CA CYS A 455 20.98 -13.65 -13.24
C CYS A 455 22.49 -13.93 -13.40
N ALA A 456 22.96 -14.42 -14.56
CA ALA A 456 24.40 -14.67 -14.75
C ALA A 456 25.27 -13.40 -14.63
N PHE A 457 24.83 -12.27 -15.20
CA PHE A 457 25.54 -10.99 -15.06
C PHE A 457 25.62 -10.48 -13.60
N PRO A 458 24.51 -10.42 -12.82
CA PRO A 458 24.55 -10.10 -11.40
C PRO A 458 25.47 -10.98 -10.53
N VAL A 459 25.84 -12.18 -10.97
CA VAL A 459 26.76 -13.07 -10.22
C VAL A 459 28.23 -12.75 -10.52
N LEU A 460 28.51 -12.09 -11.65
CA LEU A 460 29.83 -11.62 -12.03
C LEU A 460 30.21 -10.32 -11.34
N VAL A 461 29.22 -9.44 -11.13
CA VAL A 461 29.32 -8.19 -10.36
C VAL A 461 29.32 -8.50 -8.87
#